data_AF-A0A0N1J6D8-F1
#
_entry.id   AF-A0A0N1J6D8-F1
#
_cell.length_a   1.000
_cell.length_b   1.000
_cell.length_c   1.000
_cell.angle_alpha   90.00
_cell.angle_beta   90.00
_cell.angle_gamma   90.00
#
_symmetry.space_group_name_H-M   'P 1'
#
loop_
_entity.id
_entity.type
_entity.pdbx_description
1 polymer ?
#
loop_
_entity_poly.entity_id
_entity_poly.type
_entity_poly.pdbx_seq_one_letter_code
_entity_poly.pdbx_strand_id
1 'polypeptide(L)'
;MSSILTNTAAMTALKSLQSTNSAIETTQARISTGKAVAQASDNAAYWSIATTMRSDTKALGTVQDALGLGAAKVDVAYTGINATLDVVDEIKSKLVAASEPGVDRSKIQSEIGELQNQLTSIAESATFSG
;
A
#
# COMPACT_ATOMS: atom_id res chain seq x y z
N MET A 1 -67.20 -6.91 21.32
CA MET A 1 -67.41 -6.13 22.55
C MET A 1 -66.46 -4.95 22.55
N SER A 2 -66.93 -3.76 22.16
CA SER A 2 -66.19 -2.51 22.35
C SER A 2 -66.41 -2.03 23.79
N SER A 3 -65.43 -2.21 24.65
CA SER A 3 -65.40 -1.52 25.93
C SER A 3 -65.02 -0.07 25.67
N ILE A 4 -65.78 0.89 26.21
CA ILE A 4 -65.45 2.34 26.15
C ILE A 4 -64.07 2.62 26.76
N LEU A 5 -63.61 1.78 27.70
CA LEU A 5 -62.30 1.91 28.34
C LEU A 5 -61.14 1.24 27.59
N THR A 6 -61.41 0.36 26.60
CA THR A 6 -60.35 -0.38 25.90
C THR A 6 -60.66 -0.49 24.41
N ASN A 7 -60.13 0.46 23.65
CA ASN A 7 -60.27 0.51 22.20
C ASN A 7 -59.23 -0.41 21.53
N THR A 8 -59.62 -1.66 21.32
CA THR A 8 -58.75 -2.69 20.70
C THR A 8 -58.33 -2.34 19.27
N ALA A 9 -59.17 -1.63 18.50
CA ALA A 9 -58.83 -1.17 17.16
C ALA A 9 -57.73 -0.10 17.18
N ALA A 10 -57.83 0.86 18.10
CA ALA A 10 -56.79 1.88 18.31
C ALA A 10 -55.48 1.27 18.83
N MET A 11 -55.55 0.26 19.71
CA MET A 11 -54.36 -0.47 20.17
C MET A 11 -53.65 -1.24 19.05
N THR A 12 -54.40 -1.88 18.15
CA THR A 12 -53.82 -2.54 16.96
C THR A 12 -53.19 -1.53 16.01
N ALA A 13 -53.85 -0.40 15.76
CA ALA A 13 -53.28 0.67 14.95
C ALA A 13 -52.00 1.25 15.57
N LEU A 14 -51.97 1.45 16.89
CA LEU A 14 -50.78 1.89 17.62
C LEU A 14 -49.62 0.88 17.50
N LYS A 15 -49.90 -0.42 17.61
CA LYS A 15 -48.89 -1.48 17.44
C LYS A 15 -48.32 -1.51 16.02
N SER A 16 -49.16 -1.33 15.00
CA SER A 16 -48.72 -1.19 13.60
C SER A 16 -47.89 0.09 13.38
N LEU A 17 -48.27 1.21 14.00
CA LEU A 17 -47.51 2.46 13.93
C LEU A 17 -46.14 2.32 14.59
N GLN A 18 -46.08 1.71 15.79
CA GLN A 18 -44.82 1.42 16.48
C GLN A 18 -43.91 0.53 15.63
N SER A 19 -44.46 -0.54 15.03
CA SER A 19 -43.70 -1.41 14.12
C SER A 19 -43.18 -0.66 12.88
N THR A 20 -43.97 0.25 12.34
CA THR A 20 -43.57 1.07 11.19
C THR A 20 -42.46 2.04 11.56
N ASN A 21 -42.58 2.72 12.70
CA ASN A 21 -41.54 3.62 13.20
C ASN A 21 -40.21 2.90 13.45
N SER A 22 -40.23 1.72 14.07
CA SER A 22 -39.01 0.92 14.26
C SER A 22 -38.36 0.47 12.94
N ALA A 23 -39.16 0.16 11.91
CA ALA A 23 -38.65 -0.15 10.58
C ALA A 23 -38.03 1.08 9.89
N ILE A 24 -38.64 2.26 10.05
CA ILE A 24 -38.11 3.53 9.56
C ILE A 24 -36.78 3.87 10.24
N GLU A 25 -36.68 3.75 11.57
CA GLU A 25 -35.45 3.99 12.32
C GLU A 25 -34.31 3.09 11.84
N THR A 26 -34.59 1.80 11.65
CA THR A 26 -33.61 0.83 11.12
C THR A 26 -33.15 1.23 9.71
N THR A 27 -34.07 1.64 8.85
CA THR A 27 -33.76 2.06 7.48
C THR A 27 -32.92 3.33 7.47
N GLN A 28 -33.29 4.33 8.29
CA GLN A 28 -32.51 5.56 8.43
C GLN A 28 -31.11 5.28 8.98
N ALA A 29 -30.96 4.38 9.95
CA ALA A 29 -29.64 3.99 10.47
C ALA A 29 -28.76 3.34 9.39
N ARG A 30 -29.35 2.50 8.52
CA ARG A 30 -28.63 1.91 7.38
C ARG A 30 -28.26 2.96 6.33
N ILE A 31 -29.14 3.92 6.04
CA ILE A 31 -28.85 5.02 5.11
C ILE A 31 -27.71 5.90 5.67
N SER A 32 -27.77 6.24 6.95
CA SER A 32 -26.77 7.09 7.61
C SER A 32 -25.39 6.42 7.68
N THR A 33 -25.35 5.13 8.01
CA THR A 33 -24.08 4.39 8.12
C THR A 33 -23.57 3.81 6.80
N GLY A 34 -24.43 3.71 5.78
CA GLY A 34 -24.18 2.98 4.54
C GLY A 34 -24.00 1.47 4.72
N LYS A 35 -24.29 0.92 5.92
CA LYS A 35 -24.06 -0.50 6.24
C LYS A 35 -25.39 -1.21 6.43
N ALA A 36 -25.55 -2.37 5.77
CA ALA A 36 -26.71 -3.23 6.01
C ALA A 36 -26.69 -3.88 7.41
N VAL A 37 -25.49 -4.17 7.94
CA VAL A 37 -25.22 -4.70 9.29
C VAL A 37 -24.21 -3.77 9.95
N ALA A 38 -24.66 -2.94 10.88
CA ALA A 38 -23.82 -1.92 11.52
C ALA A 38 -23.28 -2.43 12.86
N GLN A 39 -24.11 -3.16 13.61
CA GLN A 39 -23.80 -3.67 14.95
C GLN A 39 -23.81 -5.21 14.99
N ALA A 40 -23.12 -5.78 15.99
CA ALA A 40 -23.14 -7.23 16.20
C ALA A 40 -24.53 -7.77 16.58
N SER A 41 -25.38 -6.92 17.16
CA SER A 41 -26.79 -7.20 17.46
C SER A 41 -27.64 -7.38 16.20
N ASP A 42 -27.30 -6.73 15.09
CA ASP A 42 -28.05 -6.83 13.83
C ASP A 42 -27.84 -8.22 13.18
N ASN A 43 -26.59 -8.70 13.18
CA ASN A 43 -26.20 -10.03 12.75
C ASN A 43 -24.76 -10.34 13.16
N ALA A 44 -24.57 -11.10 14.25
CA ALA A 44 -23.25 -11.37 14.81
C ALA A 44 -22.30 -12.06 13.83
N ALA A 45 -22.80 -13.01 13.03
CA ALA A 45 -21.98 -13.77 12.09
C ALA A 45 -21.47 -12.89 10.94
N TYR A 46 -22.36 -12.16 10.27
CA TYR A 46 -21.96 -11.26 9.17
C TYR A 46 -21.16 -10.06 9.67
N TRP A 47 -21.47 -9.55 10.86
CA TRP A 47 -20.68 -8.48 11.47
C TRP A 47 -19.25 -8.93 11.79
N SER A 48 -19.08 -10.14 12.33
CA SER A 48 -17.77 -10.72 12.61
C SER A 48 -16.95 -10.93 11.33
N ILE A 49 -17.53 -11.57 10.30
CA ILE A 49 -16.86 -11.76 9.01
C ILE A 49 -16.47 -10.41 8.39
N ALA A 50 -17.40 -9.45 8.35
CA ALA A 50 -17.14 -8.13 7.78
C ALA A 50 -16.09 -7.34 8.58
N THR A 51 -16.00 -7.54 9.89
CA THR A 51 -14.99 -6.90 10.73
C THR A 51 -13.61 -7.52 10.50
N THR A 52 -13.52 -8.86 10.42
CA THR A 52 -12.29 -9.55 10.03
C THR A 52 -11.83 -9.11 8.65
N MET A 53 -12.73 -9.09 7.65
CA MET A 53 -12.39 -8.61 6.30
C MET A 53 -11.88 -7.17 6.28
N ARG A 54 -12.47 -6.26 7.08
CA ARG A 54 -11.97 -4.87 7.20
C ARG A 54 -10.58 -4.81 7.84
N SER A 55 -10.33 -5.66 8.85
CA SER A 55 -9.01 -5.79 9.47
C SER A 55 -7.99 -6.32 8.46
N ASP A 56 -8.36 -7.33 7.68
CA ASP A 56 -7.51 -7.91 6.64
C ASP A 56 -7.20 -6.89 5.55
N THR A 57 -8.19 -6.11 5.09
CA THR A 57 -7.95 -5.01 4.13
C THR A 57 -6.95 -3.99 4.68
N LYS A 58 -7.03 -3.65 5.97
CA LYS A 58 -6.07 -2.73 6.58
C LYS A 58 -4.67 -3.33 6.61
N ALA A 59 -4.54 -4.60 6.98
CA ALA A 59 -3.26 -5.31 6.98
C ALA A 59 -2.67 -5.41 5.56
N LEU A 60 -3.50 -5.75 4.57
CA LEU A 60 -3.12 -5.80 3.16
C LEU A 60 -2.69 -4.42 2.63
N GLY A 61 -3.32 -3.34 3.09
CA GLY A 61 -2.90 -1.97 2.78
C GLY A 61 -1.45 -1.71 3.23
N THR A 62 -1.09 -2.09 4.46
CA THR A 62 0.29 -1.98 4.94
C THR A 62 1.26 -2.87 4.15
N VAL A 63 0.84 -4.08 3.76
CA VAL A 63 1.66 -4.95 2.89
C VAL A 63 1.87 -4.29 1.53
N GLN A 64 0.84 -3.67 0.95
CA GLN A 64 0.95 -2.95 -0.31
C GLN A 64 1.93 -1.78 -0.22
N ASP A 65 1.88 -0.99 0.87
CA ASP A 65 2.82 0.09 1.10
C ASP A 65 4.26 -0.44 1.23
N ALA A 66 4.45 -1.55 1.95
CA ALA A 66 5.75 -2.20 2.10
C ALA A 66 6.28 -2.75 0.76
N LEU A 67 5.41 -3.31 -0.08
CA LEU A 67 5.76 -3.76 -1.44
C LEU A 67 6.11 -2.57 -2.34
N GLY A 68 5.38 -1.45 -2.24
CA GLY A 68 5.70 -0.22 -2.96
C GLY A 68 7.07 0.33 -2.57
N LEU A 69 7.40 0.29 -1.27
CA LEU A 69 8.73 0.65 -0.78
C LEU A 69 9.81 -0.32 -1.29
N GLY A 70 9.51 -1.62 -1.33
CA GLY A 70 10.40 -2.65 -1.87
C GLY A 70 10.67 -2.46 -3.37
N ALA A 71 9.65 -2.15 -4.15
CA ALA A 71 9.79 -1.83 -5.57
C ALA A 71 10.70 -0.62 -5.78
N ALA A 72 10.48 0.47 -5.03
CA ALA A 72 11.30 1.66 -5.12
C ALA A 72 12.78 1.40 -4.73
N LYS A 73 13.04 0.51 -3.75
CA LYS A 73 14.41 0.05 -3.42
C LYS A 73 15.07 -0.67 -4.60
N VAL A 74 14.34 -1.56 -5.25
CA VAL A 74 14.83 -2.31 -6.42
C VAL A 74 15.10 -1.36 -7.59
N ASP A 75 14.26 -0.34 -7.81
CA ASP A 75 14.47 0.66 -8.85
C ASP A 75 15.74 1.51 -8.62
N VAL A 76 16.00 1.91 -7.37
CA VAL A 76 17.25 2.60 -7.01
C VAL A 76 18.46 1.69 -7.24
N ALA A 77 18.39 0.42 -6.82
CA ALA A 77 19.45 -0.55 -7.08
C ALA A 77 19.68 -0.75 -8.58
N TYR A 78 18.63 -0.86 -9.37
CA TYR A 78 18.71 -1.01 -10.83
C TYR A 78 19.37 0.21 -11.48
N THR A 79 19.00 1.42 -11.05
CA THR A 79 19.60 2.66 -11.53
C THR A 79 21.09 2.74 -11.18
N GLY A 80 21.46 2.37 -9.95
CA GLY A 80 22.86 2.31 -9.51
C GLY A 80 23.69 1.28 -10.29
N ILE A 81 23.10 0.13 -10.61
CA ILE A 81 23.74 -0.90 -11.46
C ILE A 81 23.96 -0.39 -12.89
N ASN A 82 22.98 0.32 -13.48
CA ASN A 82 23.17 0.89 -14.82
C ASN A 82 24.30 1.92 -14.85
N ALA A 83 24.37 2.81 -13.86
CA ALA A 83 25.50 3.76 -13.75
C ALA A 83 26.85 3.03 -13.56
N THR A 84 26.85 1.90 -12.83
CA THR A 84 28.03 1.05 -12.67
C THR A 84 28.47 0.42 -14.00
N LEU A 85 27.51 -0.01 -14.84
CA LEU A 85 27.81 -0.56 -16.17
C LEU A 85 28.51 0.47 -17.06
N ASP A 86 28.03 1.72 -17.08
CA ASP A 86 28.64 2.79 -17.87
C ASP A 86 30.10 3.03 -17.47
N VAL A 87 30.40 3.07 -16.16
CA VAL A 87 31.76 3.24 -15.65
C VAL A 87 32.65 2.04 -15.99
N VAL A 88 32.13 0.81 -15.90
CA VAL A 88 32.87 -0.40 -16.28
C VAL A 88 33.21 -0.42 -17.77
N ASP A 89 32.28 0.03 -18.63
CA ASP A 89 32.54 0.18 -20.07
C ASP A 89 33.62 1.24 -20.35
N GLU A 90 33.65 2.33 -19.59
CA GLU A 90 34.73 3.32 -19.68
C GLU A 90 36.09 2.71 -19.25
N ILE A 91 36.14 1.97 -18.14
CA ILE A 91 37.35 1.25 -17.71
C ILE A 91 37.84 0.31 -18.82
N LYS A 92 36.92 -0.44 -19.45
CA LYS A 92 37.25 -1.35 -20.54
C LYS A 92 37.84 -0.60 -21.74
N SER A 93 37.26 0.55 -22.12
CA SER A 93 37.78 1.41 -23.19
C SER A 93 39.20 1.89 -22.88
N LYS A 94 39.46 2.33 -21.64
CA LYS A 94 40.79 2.76 -21.18
C LYS A 94 41.80 1.61 -21.19
N LEU A 95 41.41 0.40 -20.80
CA LEU A 95 42.26 -0.79 -20.87
C LEU A 95 42.64 -1.18 -22.30
N VAL A 96 41.71 -1.05 -23.25
CA VAL A 96 42.00 -1.26 -24.67
C VAL A 96 42.99 -0.20 -25.16
N ALA A 97 42.79 1.07 -24.81
CA ALA A 97 43.73 2.14 -25.14
C ALA A 97 45.14 1.88 -24.58
N ALA A 98 45.26 1.34 -23.36
CA ALA A 98 46.56 0.98 -22.75
C ALA A 98 47.32 -0.16 -23.45
N SER A 99 46.62 -0.94 -24.29
CA SER A 99 47.21 -2.04 -25.06
C SER A 99 47.98 -1.56 -26.29
N GLU A 100 47.79 -0.31 -26.70
CA GLU A 100 48.48 0.26 -27.86
C GLU A 100 49.95 0.61 -27.55
N PRO A 101 50.90 0.37 -28.47
CA PRO A 101 52.30 0.74 -28.25
C PRO A 101 52.49 2.27 -28.26
N GLY A 102 53.20 2.82 -27.27
CA GLY A 102 53.57 4.25 -27.24
C GLY A 102 52.70 5.13 -26.33
N VAL A 103 51.69 4.59 -25.66
CA VAL A 103 50.90 5.29 -24.63
C VAL A 103 51.51 5.16 -23.23
N ASP A 104 51.33 6.20 -22.43
CA ASP A 104 51.73 6.25 -21.03
C ASP A 104 50.75 5.47 -20.16
N ARG A 105 51.09 4.21 -19.89
CA ARG A 105 50.29 3.31 -19.06
C ARG A 105 50.10 3.79 -17.62
N SER A 106 51.00 4.63 -17.09
CA SER A 106 50.88 5.13 -15.71
C SER A 106 49.72 6.10 -15.56
N LYS A 107 49.51 6.98 -16.56
CA LYS A 107 48.38 7.92 -16.59
C LYS A 107 47.05 7.20 -16.76
N ILE A 108 47.00 6.23 -17.67
CA ILE A 108 45.79 5.42 -17.87
C ILE A 108 45.44 4.64 -16.60
N GLN A 109 46.43 4.07 -15.90
CA GLN A 109 46.20 3.40 -14.62
C GLN A 109 45.67 4.36 -13.54
N SER A 110 46.13 5.61 -13.51
CA SER A 110 45.61 6.64 -12.60
C SER A 110 44.14 6.97 -12.90
N GLU A 111 43.76 7.09 -14.19
CA GLU A 111 42.38 7.32 -14.59
C GLU A 111 41.48 6.12 -14.24
N ILE A 112 41.95 4.89 -14.48
CA ILE A 112 41.23 3.67 -14.06
C ILE A 112 41.05 3.62 -12.55
N GLY A 113 42.06 4.04 -11.77
CA GLY A 113 41.95 4.14 -10.32
C GLY A 113 40.84 5.10 -9.87
N GLU A 114 40.69 6.24 -10.56
CA GLU A 114 39.61 7.17 -10.27
C GLU A 114 38.23 6.60 -10.65
N LEU A 115 38.12 5.92 -11.78
CA LEU A 115 36.88 5.22 -12.16
C LEU A 115 36.49 4.13 -11.15
N GLN A 116 37.47 3.42 -10.55
CA GLN A 116 37.23 2.47 -9.46
C GLN A 116 36.74 3.17 -8.17
N ASN A 117 37.27 4.35 -7.85
CA ASN A 117 36.77 5.17 -6.74
C ASN A 117 35.33 5.64 -7.00
N GLN A 118 35.03 6.00 -8.25
CA GLN A 118 33.69 6.39 -8.67
C GLN A 118 32.69 5.23 -8.55
N LEU A 119 33.07 4.00 -8.91
CA LEU A 119 32.26 2.79 -8.68
C LEU A 119 31.94 2.60 -7.20
N THR A 120 32.95 2.76 -6.33
CA THR A 120 32.76 2.67 -4.88
C THR A 120 31.79 3.76 -4.39
N SER A 121 31.93 4.98 -4.89
CA SER A 121 31.05 6.09 -4.56
C SER A 121 29.60 5.87 -5.02
N ILE A 122 29.40 5.28 -6.21
CA ILE A 122 28.07 4.90 -6.72
C ILE A 122 27.44 3.82 -5.82
N ALA A 123 28.23 2.81 -5.45
CA ALA A 123 27.76 1.74 -4.56
C ALA A 123 27.37 2.27 -3.17
N GLU A 124 28.13 3.21 -2.62
CA GLU A 124 27.83 3.88 -1.35
C GLU A 124 26.65 4.86 -1.45
N SER A 125 26.45 5.48 -2.61
CA SER A 125 25.36 6.46 -2.83
C SER A 125 24.04 5.81 -3.25
N ALA A 126 24.04 4.54 -3.65
CA ALA A 126 22.85 3.79 -4.03
C ALA A 126 22.02 3.34 -2.81
N THR A 127 21.81 4.24 -1.84
CA THR A 127 21.00 3.97 -0.65
C THR A 127 19.58 4.51 -0.84
N PHE A 128 18.61 3.66 -0.51
CA PHE A 128 17.21 4.06 -0.47
C PHE A 128 16.86 4.41 0.98
N SER A 129 16.70 5.71 1.23
CA SER A 129 16.41 6.34 2.53
C SER A 129 17.61 6.66 3.45
N GLY A 130 18.80 6.90 2.88
CA GLY A 130 20.01 7.26 3.63
C GLY A 130 20.90 6.06 3.92
#